data_AF-A0A4R4LN14-F1
#
_entry.id   AF-A0A4R4LN14-F1
#
_cell.length_a   1.000
_cell.length_b   1.000
_cell.length_c   1.000
_cell.angle_alpha   90.00
_cell.angle_beta   90.00
_cell.angle_gamma   90.00
#
_symmetry.space_group_name_H-M   'P 1'
#
loop_
_entity.id
_entity.type
_entity.pdbx_description
1 polymer ?
#
loop_
_entity_poly.entity_id
_entity_poly.type
_entity_poly.pdbx_seq_one_letter_code
_entity_poly.pdbx_strand_id
1 'polypeptide(L)'
;MQSPEVKPLRWGWIAVLHFESGGGWMKSTEAARRSGVSTTKLRRWAEKGVISVIHVPGRPRNYYIAELDFLAEWEVARRKLGMGPLDLPALTGYIQLTLES
;
A
#
# COMPACT_ATOMS: atom_id res chain seq x y z
N MET A 1 -0.56 -17.27 30.08
CA MET A 1 -1.22 -16.46 29.03
C MET A 1 -0.26 -16.36 27.86
N GLN A 2 -0.49 -17.13 26.79
CA GLN A 2 0.24 -16.92 25.54
C GLN A 2 -0.36 -15.69 24.87
N SER A 3 0.43 -14.63 24.71
CA SER A 3 0.04 -13.49 23.89
C SER A 3 -0.27 -14.02 22.49
N PRO A 4 -1.42 -13.64 21.90
CA PRO A 4 -1.79 -14.12 20.58
C PRO A 4 -0.68 -13.75 19.60
N GLU A 5 -0.19 -14.73 18.85
CA GLU A 5 0.76 -14.54 17.76
C GLU A 5 0.10 -13.60 16.73
N VAL A 6 0.44 -12.31 16.80
CA VAL A 6 -0.06 -11.30 15.88
C VAL A 6 0.55 -11.59 14.51
N LYS A 7 -0.15 -12.40 13.72
CA LYS A 7 0.19 -12.58 12.30
C LYS A 7 0.18 -11.18 11.67
N PRO A 8 1.28 -10.72 11.05
CA PRO A 8 1.33 -9.37 10.50
C PRO A 8 0.18 -9.22 9.50
N LEU A 9 -0.71 -8.28 9.78
CA LEU A 9 -1.87 -7.98 8.96
C LEU A 9 -1.38 -7.82 7.51
N ARG A 10 -1.98 -8.58 6.58
CA ARG A 10 -1.69 -8.45 5.15
C ARG A 10 -2.37 -7.18 4.66
N TRP A 11 -1.62 -6.08 4.74
CA TRP A 11 -1.97 -4.70 4.40
C TRP A 11 -2.87 -4.52 3.16
N GLY A 12 -2.73 -5.35 2.14
CA GLY A 12 -3.56 -5.25 0.94
C GLY A 12 -5.07 -5.43 1.17
N TRP A 13 -5.45 -6.04 2.30
CA TRP A 13 -6.86 -6.24 2.66
C TRP A 13 -7.48 -5.00 3.32
N ILE A 14 -6.69 -4.14 3.97
CA ILE A 14 -7.21 -2.93 4.65
C ILE A 14 -7.63 -1.89 3.61
N ALA A 15 -6.85 -1.70 2.54
CA ALA A 15 -7.24 -0.81 1.44
C ALA A 15 -8.50 -1.32 0.71
N VAL A 16 -8.64 -2.64 0.53
CA VAL A 16 -9.83 -3.28 -0.05
C VAL A 16 -11.09 -3.09 0.83
N LEU A 17 -10.93 -3.05 2.16
CA LEU A 17 -12.04 -2.93 3.10
C LEU A 17 -12.58 -1.49 3.25
N HIS A 18 -11.78 -0.46 2.97
CA HIS A 18 -12.15 0.93 3.27
C HIS A 18 -12.38 1.82 2.03
N PHE A 19 -11.94 1.41 0.84
CA PHE A 19 -12.24 2.14 -0.39
C PHE A 19 -13.33 1.38 -1.17
N GLU A 20 -14.59 1.83 -1.03
CA GLU A 20 -15.62 1.60 -2.04
C GLU A 20 -15.23 2.39 -3.29
N SER A 21 -14.32 1.84 -4.08
CA SER A 21 -13.99 2.38 -5.38
C SER A 21 -13.78 1.19 -6.28
N GLY A 22 -14.71 0.98 -7.22
CA GLY A 22 -14.54 0.01 -8.30
C GLY A 22 -13.19 0.25 -8.97
N GLY A 23 -12.19 -0.56 -8.60
CA GLY A 23 -10.80 -0.23 -8.88
C GLY A 23 -10.20 -1.37 -9.66
N GLY A 24 -10.02 -1.20 -10.95
CA GLY A 24 -9.34 -2.19 -11.77
C GLY A 24 -7.88 -2.39 -11.37
N TRP A 25 -7.13 -3.02 -12.28
CA TRP A 25 -5.72 -3.29 -12.09
C TRP A 25 -4.89 -2.36 -12.98
N MET A 26 -3.77 -1.88 -12.44
CA MET A 26 -2.93 -0.87 -13.09
C MET A 26 -1.50 -1.35 -13.28
N LYS A 27 -0.95 -1.18 -14.49
CA LYS A 27 0.43 -1.58 -14.82
C LYS A 27 1.45 -0.84 -13.97
N SER A 28 2.60 -1.48 -13.72
CA SER A 28 3.68 -0.97 -12.87
C SER A 28 4.10 0.48 -13.11
N THR A 29 4.29 0.91 -14.36
CA THR A 29 4.73 2.28 -14.67
C THR A 29 3.67 3.31 -14.32
N GLU A 30 2.42 3.02 -14.65
CA GLU A 30 1.29 3.89 -14.34
C GLU A 30 0.99 3.90 -12.83
N ALA A 31 1.15 2.76 -12.17
CA ALA A 31 1.03 2.65 -10.71
C ALA A 31 2.07 3.50 -9.98
N ALA A 32 3.31 3.55 -10.48
CA ALA A 32 4.36 4.39 -9.91
C ALA A 32 4.05 5.88 -10.07
N ARG A 33 3.55 6.27 -11.25
CA ARG A 33 3.13 7.66 -11.52
C ARG A 33 1.98 8.09 -10.60
N ARG A 34 0.99 7.21 -10.42
CA ARG A 34 -0.21 7.48 -9.60
C ARG A 34 0.11 7.58 -8.11
N SER A 35 0.85 6.61 -7.58
CA SER A 35 1.20 6.55 -6.16
C SER A 35 2.34 7.49 -5.74
N GLY A 36 3.14 7.98 -6.69
CA GLY A 36 4.40 8.69 -6.40
C GLY A 36 5.51 7.77 -5.87
N VAL A 37 5.30 6.45 -5.88
CA VAL A 37 6.24 5.45 -5.38
C VAL A 37 6.97 4.79 -6.56
N SER A 38 8.28 4.59 -6.45
CA SER A 38 9.05 3.95 -7.54
C SER A 38 8.60 2.52 -7.82
N THR A 39 8.72 2.08 -9.07
CA THR A 39 8.35 0.72 -9.51
C THR A 39 9.07 -0.38 -8.72
N THR A 40 10.36 -0.17 -8.40
CA THR A 40 11.16 -1.08 -7.57
C THR A 40 10.59 -1.22 -6.17
N LYS A 41 10.12 -0.12 -5.58
CA LYS A 41 9.55 -0.10 -4.23
C LYS A 41 8.17 -0.75 -4.20
N LEU A 42 7.31 -0.46 -5.18
CA LEU A 42 6.03 -1.15 -5.37
C LEU A 42 6.22 -2.67 -5.51
N ARG A 43 7.20 -3.09 -6.32
CA ARG A 43 7.52 -4.52 -6.47
C ARG A 43 7.91 -5.14 -5.13
N ARG A 44 8.82 -4.51 -4.39
CA ARG A 44 9.30 -5.01 -3.09
C ARG A 44 8.16 -5.10 -2.08
N TRP A 45 7.23 -4.17 -2.11
CA TRP A 45 6.04 -4.18 -1.25
C TRP A 45 5.06 -5.28 -1.62
N ALA A 46 4.82 -5.48 -2.91
CA ALA A 46 4.00 -6.59 -3.38
C ALA A 46 4.61 -7.96 -3.03
N GLU A 47 5.92 -8.14 -3.20
CA GLU A 47 6.65 -9.35 -2.79
C GLU A 47 6.54 -9.61 -1.27
N LYS A 48 6.36 -8.56 -0.48
CA LYS A 48 6.13 -8.63 0.98
C LYS A 48 4.65 -8.72 1.37
N GLY A 49 3.72 -8.73 0.40
CA GLY A 49 2.28 -8.77 0.66
C GLY A 49 1.70 -7.47 1.24
N VAL A 50 2.39 -6.35 1.07
CA VAL A 50 1.99 -5.04 1.59
C VAL A 50 0.91 -4.41 0.70
N ILE A 51 1.03 -4.61 -0.60
CA ILE A 51 0.05 -4.22 -1.61
C ILE A 51 -0.27 -5.43 -2.48
N SER A 52 -1.47 -5.42 -3.05
CA SER A 52 -2.02 -6.42 -3.94
C SER A 52 -1.43 -6.28 -5.34
N VAL A 53 -1.07 -7.43 -5.92
CA VAL A 53 -0.54 -7.51 -7.28
C VAL A 53 -1.10 -8.75 -7.99
N ILE A 54 -1.48 -8.58 -9.26
CA ILE A 54 -1.61 -9.68 -10.21
C ILE A 54 -0.28 -9.79 -10.96
N HIS A 55 0.36 -10.95 -10.84
CA HIS A 55 1.55 -11.28 -11.60
C HIS A 55 1.36 -12.61 -12.34
N VAL A 56 1.31 -12.53 -13.67
CA VAL A 56 1.36 -13.69 -14.55
C VAL A 56 2.77 -13.73 -15.19
N PRO A 57 3.47 -14.87 -15.18
CA PRO A 57 4.77 -15.00 -15.85
C PRO A 57 4.71 -14.53 -17.31
N GLY A 58 5.70 -13.75 -17.75
CA GLY A 58 5.73 -13.16 -19.09
C GLY A 58 4.78 -11.98 -19.32
N ARG A 59 4.00 -11.55 -18.32
CA ARG A 59 3.14 -10.37 -18.38
C ARG A 59 3.59 -9.30 -17.37
N PRO A 60 3.34 -8.01 -17.66
CA PRO A 60 3.55 -6.94 -16.68
C PRO A 60 2.75 -7.18 -15.39
N ARG A 61 3.32 -6.77 -14.25
CA ARG A 61 2.61 -6.73 -12.97
C ARG A 61 1.53 -5.67 -13.02
N ASN A 62 0.34 -6.00 -12.50
CA ASN A 62 -0.73 -5.04 -12.31
C ASN A 62 -1.05 -4.93 -10.82
N TYR A 63 -1.17 -3.70 -10.31
CA TYR A 63 -1.40 -3.37 -8.92
C TYR A 63 -2.84 -2.88 -8.74
N TYR A 64 -3.41 -3.10 -7.57
CA TYR A 64 -4.80 -2.73 -7.30
C TYR A 64 -4.93 -1.22 -7.11
N ILE A 65 -5.85 -0.58 -7.83
CA ILE A 65 -5.90 0.89 -7.91
C ILE A 65 -6.17 1.55 -6.55
N ALA A 66 -7.07 1.00 -5.73
CA ALA A 66 -7.44 1.60 -4.45
C ALA A 66 -6.24 1.71 -3.48
N GLU A 67 -5.36 0.71 -3.47
CA GLU A 67 -4.12 0.78 -2.68
C GLU A 67 -3.16 1.86 -3.18
N LEU A 68 -3.11 2.07 -4.50
CA LEU A 68 -2.27 3.10 -5.09
C LEU A 68 -2.77 4.50 -4.76
N ASP A 69 -4.09 4.69 -4.70
CA ASP A 69 -4.72 5.95 -4.30
C ASP A 69 -4.42 6.28 -2.84
N PHE A 70 -4.59 5.30 -1.96
CA PHE A 70 -4.20 5.44 -0.56
C PHE A 70 -2.71 5.82 -0.40
N LEU A 71 -1.81 5.16 -1.16
CA LEU A 71 -0.39 5.50 -1.15
C LEU A 71 -0.13 6.94 -1.63
N ALA A 72 -0.88 7.42 -2.63
CA ALA A 72 -0.75 8.78 -3.14
C ALA A 72 -1.16 9.82 -2.08
N GLU A 73 -2.30 9.60 -1.43
CA GLU A 73 -2.79 10.44 -0.34
C GLU A 73 -1.81 10.48 0.83
N TRP A 74 -1.29 9.32 1.20
CA TRP A 74 -0.29 9.17 2.24
C TRP A 74 1.01 9.92 1.92
N GLU A 75 1.54 9.83 0.70
CA GLU A 75 2.74 10.58 0.30
C GLU A 75 2.52 12.11 0.34
N VAL A 76 1.28 12.58 0.16
CA VAL A 76 0.94 13.99 0.35
C VAL A 76 0.92 14.36 1.84
N ALA A 77 0.25 13.56 2.68
CA ALA A 77 0.17 13.78 4.12
C ALA A 77 1.57 13.75 4.77
N ARG A 78 2.38 12.74 4.43
CA ARG A 78 3.77 12.57 4.89
C ARG A 78 4.63 13.80 4.59
N ARG A 79 4.51 14.38 3.38
CA ARG A 79 5.22 15.60 2.99
C ARG A 79 4.77 16.81 3.81
N LYS A 80 3.47 16.98 4.03
CA LYS A 80 2.93 18.07 4.87
C LYS A 80 3.41 17.98 6.33
N LEU A 81 3.53 16.75 6.85
CA LEU A 81 3.95 16.48 8.23
C LEU A 81 5.47 16.44 8.43
N GLY A 82 6.27 16.65 7.38
CA GLY A 82 7.74 16.58 7.47
C GLY A 82 8.28 15.19 7.82
N MET A 83 7.49 14.13 7.61
CA MET A 83 7.88 12.76 7.96
C MET A 83 8.93 12.21 6.99
N GLY A 84 9.88 11.43 7.52
CA GLY A 84 10.93 10.74 6.76
C GLY A 84 10.40 9.81 5.66
N PRO A 85 11.27 9.27 4.79
CA PRO A 85 10.85 8.43 3.67
C PRO A 85 10.00 7.25 4.13
N LEU A 86 9.08 6.85 3.25
CA LEU A 86 8.09 5.86 3.58
C LEU A 86 8.69 4.48 3.86
N ASP A 87 8.81 4.16 5.15
CA ASP A 87 9.18 2.85 5.67
C ASP A 87 7.95 2.15 6.25
N LEU A 88 7.90 0.82 6.11
CA LEU A 88 6.77 -0.01 6.56
C LEU A 88 6.27 0.28 8.00
N PRO A 89 7.14 0.60 8.98
CA PRO A 89 6.68 0.98 10.32
C PRO A 89 5.90 2.29 10.37
N ALA A 90 6.22 3.27 9.53
CA ALA A 90 5.57 4.59 9.52
C ALA A 90 4.13 4.52 8.99
N LEU A 91 3.89 3.66 7.99
CA LEU A 91 2.55 3.37 7.48
C LEU A 91 1.67 2.69 8.53
N THR A 92 2.26 1.79 9.33
CA THR A 92 1.61 1.10 10.46
C THR A 92 1.07 2.09 11.49
N GLY A 93 1.87 3.09 11.87
CA GLY A 93 1.48 4.07 12.89
C GLY A 93 0.33 4.99 12.47
N TYR A 94 0.30 5.46 11.22
CA TYR A 94 -0.75 6.39 10.78
C TYR A 94 -2.12 5.75 10.63
N ILE A 95 -2.18 4.51 10.16
CA ILE A 95 -3.47 3.82 10.07
C ILE A 95 -4.06 3.59 11.45
N GLN A 96 -3.26 3.23 12.46
CA GLN A 96 -3.76 3.16 13.85
C GLN A 96 -4.29 4.52 14.33
N LEU A 97 -3.57 5.61 14.07
CA LEU A 97 -4.02 6.96 14.43
C LEU A 97 -5.32 7.38 13.72
N THR A 98 -5.55 6.88 12.51
CA THR A 98 -6.76 7.20 11.71
C THR A 98 -7.93 6.28 12.06
N LEU A 99 -7.67 5.08 12.59
CA LEU A 99 -8.70 4.15 13.06
C LEU A 99 -9.16 4.44 14.50
N GLU A 100 -8.35 5.13 15.29
CA GLU A 100 -8.66 5.50 16.68
C GLU A 100 -9.26 6.92 16.82
N SER A 101 -9.42 7.66 15.72
CA SER A 101 -9.94 9.05 15.71
C SER A 101 -11.26 9.18 14.95
#